data_AF-A0A8H5MR40-F1
#
_entry.id   AF-A0A8H5MR40-F1
#
_cell.length_a   1.000
_cell.length_b   1.000
_cell.length_c   1.000
_cell.angle_alpha   90.00
_cell.angle_beta   90.00
_cell.angle_gamma   90.00
#
_symmetry.space_group_name_H-M   'P 1'
#
loop_
_entity.id
_entity.type
_entity.pdbx_description
1 polymer ?
#
loop_
_entity_poly.entity_id
_entity_poly.type
_entity_poly.pdbx_seq_one_letter_code
_entity_poly.pdbx_strand_id
1 'polypeptide(L)'
;MDTKQDLPIFDHSAADFNEVSPRRVHMEQYFRVLGLWQEDHVEAVREATLQHTCLQLRENKYEKVGQLCFEYMIDYGLWHSLLGGANLSYDDHPWPHPVSVMPKKKDLSQGVSLLYQGWILRDKSLLESQGVSSNVTRPETSDNVAATPGPKNRSSFRAKNSQESHAEVKDDMVRYDPSIPFALQAKRAAAAKNVRES
;
A
#
# COMPACT_ATOMS: atom_id res chain seq x y z
N MET A 1 5.73 -10.95 41.13
CA MET A 1 6.46 -12.05 40.47
C MET A 1 5.78 -12.24 39.13
N ASP A 2 6.29 -11.58 38.10
CA ASP A 2 5.73 -11.70 36.76
C ASP A 2 6.06 -13.09 36.22
N THR A 3 5.01 -13.89 36.04
CA THR A 3 5.08 -15.12 35.26
C THR A 3 5.53 -14.75 33.86
N LYS A 4 6.78 -15.09 33.50
CA LYS A 4 7.16 -15.29 32.10
C LYS A 4 6.12 -16.24 31.52
N GLN A 5 5.16 -15.71 30.76
CA GLN A 5 4.38 -16.55 29.87
C GLN A 5 5.43 -17.19 28.97
N ASP A 6 5.62 -18.50 29.09
CA ASP A 6 6.30 -19.28 28.07
C ASP A 6 5.51 -19.03 26.79
N LEU A 7 6.01 -18.10 25.97
CA LEU A 7 5.48 -17.89 24.64
C LEU A 7 5.53 -19.25 23.95
N PRO A 8 4.43 -19.69 23.33
CA PRO A 8 4.44 -20.96 22.62
C PRO A 8 5.61 -20.95 21.64
N ILE A 9 6.50 -21.93 21.78
CA ILE A 9 7.64 -22.11 20.86
C ILE A 9 7.02 -22.30 19.48
N PHE A 10 7.08 -21.26 18.66
CA PHE A 10 6.53 -21.30 17.32
C PHE A 10 7.54 -22.01 16.43
N ASP A 11 7.14 -23.16 15.90
CA ASP A 11 7.99 -23.93 15.01
C ASP A 11 8.08 -23.24 13.65
N HIS A 12 9.13 -22.46 13.46
CA HIS A 12 9.47 -21.82 12.19
C HIS A 12 9.86 -22.81 11.08
N SER A 13 10.17 -24.08 11.41
CA SER A 13 10.55 -25.07 10.41
C SER A 13 9.36 -25.63 9.63
N ALA A 14 8.13 -25.37 10.07
CA ALA A 14 6.91 -25.89 9.47
C ALA A 14 6.48 -25.19 8.17
N ALA A 15 7.05 -24.03 7.85
CA ALA A 15 6.71 -23.27 6.64
C ALA A 15 7.91 -23.11 5.71
N ASP A 16 7.67 -23.19 4.41
CA ASP A 16 8.67 -22.81 3.41
C ASP A 16 8.61 -21.29 3.18
N PHE A 17 9.53 -20.55 3.80
CA PHE A 17 9.59 -19.10 3.63
C PHE A 17 10.22 -18.65 2.32
N ASN A 18 10.66 -19.56 1.46
CA ASN A 18 11.01 -19.22 0.07
C ASN A 18 9.76 -19.14 -0.81
N GLU A 19 8.61 -19.59 -0.33
CA GLU A 19 7.34 -19.52 -1.01
C GLU A 19 6.46 -18.43 -0.36
N VAL A 20 5.69 -17.71 -1.18
CA VAL A 20 4.89 -16.57 -0.69
C VAL A 20 3.75 -17.02 0.23
N SER A 21 2.98 -18.03 -0.20
CA SER A 21 1.78 -18.44 0.52
C SER A 21 2.09 -19.09 1.87
N PRO A 22 3.01 -20.09 1.97
CA PRO A 22 3.35 -20.70 3.26
C PRO A 22 3.93 -19.68 4.25
N ARG A 23 4.78 -18.77 3.77
CA ARG A 23 5.32 -17.67 4.59
C ARG A 23 4.22 -16.82 5.22
N ARG A 24 3.23 -16.40 4.44
CA ARG A 24 2.13 -15.55 4.93
C ARG A 24 1.22 -16.28 5.89
N VAL A 25 0.91 -17.55 5.63
CA VAL A 25 0.13 -18.39 6.55
C VAL A 25 0.85 -18.51 7.90
N HIS A 26 2.17 -18.73 7.88
CA HIS A 26 2.97 -18.76 9.10
C HIS A 26 2.93 -17.43 9.85
N MET A 27 3.15 -16.31 9.15
CA MET A 27 3.11 -14.98 9.75
C MET A 27 1.76 -14.70 10.40
N GLU A 28 0.67 -15.01 9.72
CA GLU A 28 -0.68 -14.86 10.26
C GLU A 28 -0.87 -15.66 11.55
N GLN A 29 -0.53 -16.95 11.55
CA GLN A 29 -0.65 -17.80 12.73
C GLN A 29 0.18 -17.26 13.89
N TYR A 30 1.41 -16.86 13.61
CA TYR A 30 2.34 -16.31 14.60
C TYR A 30 1.77 -15.04 15.26
N PHE A 31 1.36 -14.06 14.45
CA PHE A 31 0.83 -12.80 14.95
C PHE A 31 -0.56 -12.95 15.59
N ARG A 32 -1.38 -13.92 15.17
CA ARG A 32 -2.65 -14.24 15.85
C ARG A 32 -2.39 -14.72 17.28
N VAL A 33 -1.39 -15.56 17.49
CA VAL A 33 -1.03 -16.06 18.83
C VAL A 33 -0.47 -14.95 19.73
N LEU A 34 0.25 -13.98 19.17
CA LEU A 34 0.68 -12.78 19.88
C LEU A 34 -0.44 -11.75 20.10
N GLY A 35 -1.64 -11.97 19.57
CA GLY A 35 -2.74 -11.00 19.63
C GLY A 35 -2.51 -9.74 18.79
N LEU A 36 -1.60 -9.78 17.81
CA LEU A 36 -1.23 -8.66 16.95
C LEU A 36 -1.92 -8.66 15.59
N TRP A 37 -2.64 -9.74 15.26
CA TRP A 37 -3.32 -9.87 13.97
C TRP A 37 -4.73 -9.27 14.00
N GLN A 38 -4.83 -7.98 13.65
CA GLN A 38 -6.09 -7.33 13.29
C GLN A 38 -6.05 -6.97 11.80
N GLU A 39 -7.00 -7.50 11.03
CA GLU A 39 -6.97 -7.47 9.55
C GLU A 39 -6.75 -6.06 8.98
N ASP A 40 -7.55 -5.07 9.41
CA ASP A 40 -7.43 -3.70 8.92
C ASP A 40 -6.07 -3.07 9.26
N HIS A 41 -5.55 -3.33 10.46
CA HIS A 41 -4.25 -2.82 10.88
C HIS A 41 -3.11 -3.47 10.10
N VAL A 42 -3.17 -4.79 9.93
CA VAL A 42 -2.18 -5.55 9.15
C VAL A 42 -2.16 -5.08 7.70
N GLU A 43 -3.33 -4.86 7.09
CA GLU A 43 -3.42 -4.35 5.72
C GLU A 43 -2.84 -2.92 5.61
N ALA A 44 -3.16 -2.03 6.55
CA ALA A 44 -2.59 -0.68 6.57
C ALA A 44 -1.06 -0.68 6.72
N VAL A 45 -0.52 -1.53 7.61
CA VAL A 45 0.93 -1.69 7.78
C VAL A 45 1.56 -2.29 6.52
N ARG A 46 0.89 -3.25 5.88
CA ARG A 46 1.34 -3.86 4.63
C ARG A 46 1.39 -2.84 3.49
N GLU A 47 0.38 -1.99 3.35
CA GLU A 47 0.36 -0.92 2.36
C GLU A 47 1.50 0.08 2.61
N ALA A 48 1.69 0.52 3.87
CA ALA A 48 2.79 1.42 4.23
C ALA A 48 4.17 0.79 3.91
N THR A 49 4.33 -0.50 4.21
CA THR A 49 5.55 -1.26 3.89
C THR A 49 5.77 -1.36 2.38
N LEU A 50 4.71 -1.55 1.60
CA LEU A 50 4.76 -1.56 0.14
C LEU A 50 5.23 -0.21 -0.40
N GLN A 51 4.64 0.89 0.05
CA GLN A 51 5.05 2.23 -0.37
C GLN A 51 6.51 2.49 -0.04
N HIS A 52 6.93 2.18 1.19
CA HIS A 52 8.33 2.34 1.62
C HIS A 52 9.29 1.51 0.77
N THR A 53 8.95 0.24 0.51
CA THR A 53 9.77 -0.66 -0.31
C THR A 53 9.90 -0.15 -1.75
N CYS A 54 8.80 0.30 -2.35
CA CYS A 54 8.81 0.89 -3.69
C CYS A 54 9.72 2.11 -3.77
N LEU A 55 9.63 3.02 -2.78
CA LEU A 55 10.49 4.20 -2.69
C LEU A 55 11.96 3.81 -2.60
N GLN A 56 12.31 2.90 -1.68
CA GLN A 56 13.69 2.41 -1.53
C GLN A 56 14.23 1.80 -2.81
N LEU A 57 13.44 0.97 -3.51
CA LEU A 57 13.88 0.35 -4.76
C LEU A 57 14.11 1.38 -5.87
N ARG A 58 13.24 2.40 -5.96
CA ARG A 58 13.39 3.51 -6.92
C ARG A 58 14.64 4.33 -6.64
N GLU A 59 14.87 4.70 -5.39
CA GLU A 59 16.06 5.47 -4.96
C GLU A 59 17.36 4.70 -5.25
N ASN A 60 17.33 3.38 -5.10
CA ASN A 60 18.42 2.49 -5.47
C ASN A 60 18.49 2.17 -6.99
N LYS A 61 17.71 2.87 -7.81
CA LYS A 61 17.70 2.78 -9.29
C LYS A 61 17.38 1.38 -9.83
N TYR A 62 16.56 0.61 -9.11
CA TYR A 62 16.03 -0.65 -9.64
C TYR A 62 14.85 -0.35 -10.58
N GLU A 63 14.99 -0.67 -11.86
CA GLU A 63 13.85 -0.55 -12.80
C GLU A 63 12.91 -1.75 -12.73
N LYS A 64 13.46 -2.91 -12.37
CA LYS A 64 12.75 -4.19 -12.25
C LYS A 64 13.29 -4.93 -11.03
N VAL A 65 12.39 -5.65 -10.36
CA VAL A 65 12.70 -6.52 -9.22
C VAL A 65 11.94 -7.83 -9.42
N GLY A 66 12.57 -8.94 -9.04
CA GLY A 66 11.92 -10.25 -9.06
C GLY A 66 10.67 -10.27 -8.18
N GLN A 67 9.59 -10.90 -8.67
CA GLN A 67 8.32 -11.02 -7.94
C GLN A 67 8.56 -11.60 -6.54
N LEU A 68 9.29 -12.71 -6.44
CA LEU A 68 9.53 -13.39 -5.17
C LEU A 68 10.36 -12.53 -4.20
N CYS A 69 11.41 -11.87 -4.69
CA CYS A 69 12.21 -10.95 -3.87
C CYS A 69 11.37 -9.79 -3.34
N PHE A 70 10.50 -9.22 -4.19
CA PHE A 70 9.65 -8.11 -3.80
C PHE A 70 8.68 -8.52 -2.70
N GLU A 71 7.96 -9.63 -2.87
CA GLU A 71 7.02 -10.14 -1.86
C GLU A 71 7.74 -10.47 -0.54
N TYR A 72 8.95 -11.04 -0.61
CA TYR A 72 9.78 -11.28 0.57
C TYR A 72 10.11 -9.99 1.32
N MET A 73 10.50 -8.91 0.61
CA MET A 73 10.80 -7.62 1.23
C MET A 73 9.56 -7.02 1.93
N ILE A 74 8.38 -7.17 1.33
CA ILE A 74 7.12 -6.73 1.95
C ILE A 74 6.83 -7.52 3.22
N ASP A 75 6.92 -8.85 3.15
CA ASP A 75 6.61 -9.72 4.28
C ASP A 75 7.62 -9.50 5.43
N TYR A 76 8.91 -9.33 5.12
CA TYR A 76 9.95 -8.98 6.09
C TYR A 76 9.70 -7.62 6.75
N GLY A 77 9.35 -6.60 5.96
CA GLY A 77 9.03 -5.27 6.50
C GLY A 77 7.76 -5.27 7.36
N LEU A 78 6.74 -6.03 6.96
CA LEU A 78 5.50 -6.20 7.71
C LEU A 78 5.77 -6.85 9.06
N TRP A 79 6.61 -7.91 9.11
CA TRP A 79 6.98 -8.58 10.35
C TRP A 79 7.58 -7.61 11.37
N HIS A 80 8.62 -6.86 10.96
CA HIS A 80 9.28 -5.91 11.86
C HIS A 80 8.39 -4.73 12.22
N SER A 81 7.53 -4.28 11.31
CA SER A 81 6.60 -3.18 11.58
C SER A 81 5.54 -3.55 12.62
N LEU A 82 5.00 -4.78 12.58
CA LEU A 82 4.04 -5.26 13.57
C LEU A 82 4.70 -5.43 14.95
N LEU A 83 5.89 -6.03 15.02
CA LEU A 83 6.64 -6.18 16.27
C LEU A 83 7.04 -4.82 16.87
N GLY A 84 7.57 -3.93 16.04
CA GLY A 84 7.97 -2.58 16.44
C GLY A 84 6.76 -1.76 16.93
N GLY A 85 5.62 -1.86 16.25
CA GLY A 85 4.37 -1.22 16.67
C GLY A 85 3.85 -1.70 18.04
N ALA A 86 4.15 -2.95 18.40
CA ALA A 86 3.82 -3.56 19.69
C ALA A 86 4.90 -3.36 20.77
N ASN A 87 6.03 -2.72 20.44
CA ASN A 87 7.22 -2.62 21.30
C ASN A 87 7.78 -3.98 21.75
N LEU A 88 7.72 -4.99 20.89
CA LEU A 88 8.30 -6.30 21.14
C LEU A 88 9.76 -6.34 20.67
N SER A 89 10.58 -7.13 21.38
CA SER A 89 11.99 -7.32 21.03
C SER A 89 12.14 -8.16 19.77
N TYR A 90 12.98 -7.72 18.83
CA TYR A 90 13.30 -8.51 17.64
C TYR A 90 14.16 -9.74 17.96
N ASP A 91 14.88 -9.73 19.09
CA ASP A 91 15.68 -10.87 19.53
C ASP A 91 14.80 -12.02 20.07
N ASP A 92 13.68 -11.67 20.71
CA ASP A 92 12.70 -12.63 21.21
C ASP A 92 11.75 -13.11 20.10
N HIS A 93 11.65 -12.35 19.02
CA HIS A 93 10.75 -12.61 17.88
C HIS A 93 11.50 -12.49 16.54
N PRO A 94 12.55 -13.29 16.32
CA PRO A 94 13.41 -13.15 15.16
C PRO A 94 12.65 -13.45 13.88
N TRP A 95 13.07 -12.80 12.78
CA TRP A 95 12.63 -13.23 11.47
C TRP A 95 13.07 -14.70 11.25
N PRO A 96 12.20 -15.59 10.75
CA PRO A 96 12.44 -17.04 10.76
C PRO A 96 13.63 -17.51 9.91
N HIS A 97 14.15 -16.63 9.05
CA HIS A 97 15.26 -16.94 8.15
C HIS A 97 16.40 -15.93 8.26
N PRO A 98 17.65 -16.37 8.05
CA PRO A 98 18.76 -15.44 7.91
C PRO A 98 18.55 -14.59 6.64
N VAL A 99 18.91 -13.30 6.71
CA VAL A 99 18.80 -12.37 5.57
C VAL A 99 19.58 -12.85 4.34
N SER A 100 20.58 -13.73 4.52
CA SER A 100 21.36 -14.33 3.44
C SER A 100 20.56 -15.21 2.49
N VAL A 101 19.42 -15.76 2.92
CA VAL A 101 18.54 -16.56 2.04
C VAL A 101 17.52 -15.73 1.28
N MET A 102 17.52 -14.40 1.47
CA MET A 102 16.65 -13.50 0.72
C MET A 102 16.89 -13.69 -0.79
N PRO A 103 15.82 -13.89 -1.58
CA PRO A 103 15.91 -13.97 -3.03
C PRO A 103 16.62 -12.74 -3.61
N LYS A 104 17.40 -12.94 -4.67
CA LYS A 104 18.16 -11.83 -5.26
C LYS A 104 17.21 -10.86 -5.96
N LYS A 105 17.38 -9.56 -5.75
CA LYS A 105 16.57 -8.50 -6.40
C LYS A 105 16.49 -8.62 -7.92
N LYS A 106 17.59 -9.04 -8.56
CA LYS A 106 17.71 -9.21 -10.03
C LYS A 106 17.36 -10.62 -10.52
N ASP A 107 16.97 -11.52 -9.62
CA ASP A 107 16.48 -12.83 -10.02
C ASP A 107 15.03 -12.69 -10.52
N LEU A 108 14.85 -12.84 -11.83
CA LEU A 108 13.57 -12.72 -12.51
C LEU A 108 13.02 -14.09 -12.94
N SER A 109 13.56 -15.20 -12.41
CA SER A 109 13.14 -16.56 -12.77
C SER A 109 11.65 -16.82 -12.53
N GLN A 110 11.09 -16.21 -11.48
CA GLN A 110 9.66 -16.22 -11.14
C GLN A 110 8.90 -15.01 -11.68
N GLY A 111 9.48 -14.30 -12.65
CA GLY A 111 8.92 -13.08 -13.24
C GLY A 111 9.27 -11.80 -12.48
N VAL A 112 8.84 -10.68 -13.08
CA VAL A 112 9.01 -9.32 -12.54
C VAL A 112 7.85 -9.00 -11.60
N SER A 113 8.12 -8.23 -10.55
CA SER A 113 7.07 -7.74 -9.65
C SER A 113 6.10 -6.80 -10.36
N LEU A 114 4.86 -7.27 -10.54
CA LEU A 114 3.78 -6.48 -11.14
C LEU A 114 3.36 -5.32 -10.24
N LEU A 115 3.40 -5.52 -8.91
CA LEU A 115 3.10 -4.48 -7.94
C LEU A 115 4.10 -3.32 -8.06
N TYR A 116 5.39 -3.63 -8.09
CA TYR A 116 6.42 -2.61 -8.23
C TYR A 116 6.37 -1.92 -9.59
N GLN A 117 6.19 -2.69 -10.67
CA GLN A 117 6.09 -2.14 -12.02
C GLN A 117 4.87 -1.21 -12.16
N GLY A 118 3.71 -1.62 -11.65
CA GLY A 118 2.52 -0.79 -11.63
C GLY A 118 2.67 0.46 -10.77
N TRP A 119 3.44 0.39 -9.68
CA TRP A 119 3.76 1.56 -8.87
C TRP A 119 4.64 2.56 -9.63
N ILE A 120 5.72 2.12 -10.30
CA ILE A 120 6.58 2.99 -11.12
C ILE A 120 5.78 3.69 -12.21
N LEU A 121 4.88 2.97 -12.91
CA LEU A 121 4.09 3.54 -14.01
C LEU A 121 3.16 4.65 -13.51
N ARG A 122 2.51 4.45 -12.36
CA ARG A 122 1.66 5.47 -11.73
C ARG A 122 2.48 6.68 -11.30
N ASP A 123 3.63 6.48 -10.66
CA ASP A 123 4.53 7.55 -10.23
C ASP A 123 5.02 8.41 -11.42
N LYS A 124 5.41 7.77 -12.53
CA LYS A 124 5.78 8.48 -13.77
C LYS A 124 4.61 9.28 -14.36
N SER A 125 3.41 8.69 -14.42
CA SER A 125 2.23 9.39 -14.96
C SER A 125 1.83 10.61 -14.13
N LEU A 126 2.03 10.56 -12.81
CA LEU A 126 1.80 11.71 -11.92
C LEU A 126 2.81 12.83 -12.21
N LEU A 127 4.08 12.48 -12.43
CA LEU A 127 5.13 13.45 -12.76
C LEU A 127 4.86 14.13 -14.12
N GLU A 128 4.41 13.38 -15.13
CA GLU A 128 4.07 13.91 -16.45
C GLU A 128 2.84 14.83 -16.41
N SER A 129 1.81 14.47 -15.62
CA SER A 129 0.61 15.32 -15.48
C SER A 129 0.85 16.63 -14.71
N GLN A 130 1.85 16.68 -13.83
CA GLN A 130 2.30 17.93 -13.18
C GLN A 130 3.25 18.76 -14.04
N GLY A 131 3.80 18.20 -15.14
CA GLY A 131 4.84 18.80 -15.97
C GLY A 131 4.36 19.51 -17.25
N VAL A 132 3.06 19.49 -17.59
CA VAL A 132 2.55 20.13 -18.83
C VAL A 132 1.58 21.27 -18.51
N SER A 133 2.13 22.37 -17.99
CA SER A 133 1.52 23.69 -18.14
C SER A 133 2.63 24.74 -18.13
N SER A 134 3.37 24.81 -19.23
CA SER A 134 4.10 26.02 -19.64
C SER A 134 4.61 25.84 -21.06
N ASN A 135 4.42 26.89 -21.85
CA ASN A 135 4.94 27.13 -23.20
C ASN A 135 4.06 26.65 -24.36
N VAL A 136 2.96 27.37 -24.58
CA VAL A 136 2.61 27.79 -25.95
C VAL A 136 2.47 29.31 -25.96
N THR A 137 3.54 29.98 -26.39
CA THR A 137 3.49 31.38 -26.79
C THR A 137 3.51 31.44 -28.32
N ARG A 138 2.54 32.22 -28.84
CA ARG A 138 2.46 32.94 -30.13
C ARG A 138 1.92 32.20 -31.38
N PRO A 139 1.43 32.94 -32.42
CA PRO A 139 0.77 34.26 -32.50
C PRO A 139 -0.62 34.22 -33.18
N GLU A 140 -1.36 35.33 -33.07
CA GLU A 140 -2.53 35.70 -33.90
C GLU A 140 -2.16 35.92 -35.38
N THR A 141 -3.04 35.53 -36.32
CA THR A 141 -3.66 36.31 -37.44
C THR A 141 -4.32 35.33 -38.44
N SER A 142 -5.65 35.38 -38.58
CA SER A 142 -6.44 36.08 -39.62
C SER A 142 -6.52 35.31 -40.96
N ASP A 143 -7.66 34.65 -41.25
CA ASP A 143 -8.64 35.13 -42.25
C ASP A 143 -9.66 34.05 -42.71
N ASN A 144 -10.86 34.57 -42.98
CA ASN A 144 -12.15 34.02 -43.38
C ASN A 144 -12.18 33.04 -44.58
N VAL A 145 -13.21 32.16 -44.65
CA VAL A 145 -14.41 32.30 -45.52
C VAL A 145 -15.25 30.98 -45.59
N ALA A 146 -16.50 31.11 -45.12
CA ALA A 146 -17.81 30.62 -45.60
C ALA A 146 -18.08 29.22 -46.23
N ALA A 147 -19.19 28.64 -45.70
CA ALA A 147 -20.36 28.04 -46.38
C ALA A 147 -20.56 26.49 -46.44
N THR A 148 -21.53 26.07 -45.63
CA THR A 148 -22.40 24.84 -45.53
C THR A 148 -23.18 24.54 -46.86
N PRO A 149 -23.98 23.44 -47.07
CA PRO A 149 -24.67 22.60 -46.07
C PRO A 149 -24.98 21.08 -46.31
N GLY A 150 -25.08 20.35 -45.19
CA GLY A 150 -26.11 19.32 -44.87
C GLY A 150 -26.04 17.92 -45.52
N PRO A 151 -26.85 16.91 -45.06
CA PRO A 151 -27.91 16.96 -44.06
C PRO A 151 -27.89 15.87 -42.95
N LYS A 152 -28.58 16.23 -41.85
CA LYS A 152 -29.39 15.47 -40.88
C LYS A 152 -29.28 13.93 -40.85
N ASN A 153 -29.00 13.39 -39.66
CA ASN A 153 -29.85 12.34 -39.09
C ASN A 153 -29.91 12.41 -37.56
N ARG A 154 -31.14 12.31 -37.07
CA ARG A 154 -31.61 12.48 -35.70
C ARG A 154 -31.98 11.07 -35.21
N SER A 155 -31.33 10.54 -34.18
CA SER A 155 -31.88 9.42 -33.43
C SER A 155 -31.85 9.76 -31.94
N SER A 156 -33.02 9.56 -31.34
CA SER A 156 -33.38 9.89 -29.97
C SER A 156 -33.04 8.70 -29.09
N PHE A 157 -32.11 8.87 -28.14
CA PHE A 157 -32.02 8.01 -26.98
C PHE A 157 -32.32 8.81 -25.71
N ARG A 158 -33.51 8.53 -25.19
CA ARG A 158 -34.04 8.94 -23.90
C ARG A 158 -33.33 8.11 -22.83
N ALA A 159 -32.33 8.68 -22.17
CA ALA A 159 -31.80 8.13 -20.93
C ALA A 159 -32.53 8.80 -19.76
N LYS A 160 -33.45 8.06 -19.13
CA LYS A 160 -33.81 8.32 -17.73
C LYS A 160 -32.65 7.79 -16.90
N ASN A 161 -31.98 8.64 -16.14
CA ASN A 161 -31.22 8.17 -14.99
C ASN A 161 -31.66 8.96 -13.77
N SER A 162 -32.15 8.20 -12.80
CA SER A 162 -32.65 8.64 -11.52
C SER A 162 -31.56 9.38 -10.75
N GLN A 163 -31.95 10.55 -10.27
CA GLN A 163 -31.24 11.29 -9.24
C GLN A 163 -31.61 10.66 -7.91
N GLU A 164 -30.74 9.76 -7.41
CA GLU A 164 -30.83 9.23 -6.05
C GLU A 164 -29.78 9.94 -5.19
N SER A 165 -30.29 10.80 -4.32
CA SER A 165 -29.54 11.52 -3.31
C SER A 165 -29.06 10.53 -2.25
N HIS A 166 -27.79 10.13 -2.30
CA HIS A 166 -27.15 9.53 -1.13
C HIS A 166 -26.74 10.63 -0.16
N ALA A 167 -27.35 10.57 1.02
CA ALA A 167 -27.01 11.38 2.17
C ALA A 167 -25.52 11.23 2.51
N GLU A 168 -24.88 12.38 2.68
CA GLU A 168 -23.51 12.55 3.13
C GLU A 168 -23.39 12.04 4.57
N VAL A 169 -22.99 10.78 4.74
CA VAL A 169 -22.44 10.32 6.02
C VAL A 169 -21.02 10.86 6.07
N LYS A 170 -20.82 11.90 6.88
CA LYS A 170 -19.49 12.37 7.27
C LYS A 170 -18.82 11.27 8.10
N ASP A 171 -18.24 10.31 7.43
CA ASP A 171 -17.26 9.44 8.04
C ASP A 171 -16.01 10.30 8.21
N ASP A 172 -15.78 10.79 9.44
CA ASP A 172 -14.54 11.46 9.85
C ASP A 172 -13.43 10.40 9.78
N MET A 173 -13.00 10.08 8.55
CA MET A 173 -11.94 9.15 8.26
C MET A 173 -10.64 9.79 8.76
N VAL A 174 -10.24 9.42 9.98
CA VAL A 174 -8.99 9.86 10.59
C VAL A 174 -7.86 9.44 9.65
N ARG A 175 -7.32 10.42 8.91
CA ARG A 175 -6.18 10.18 8.01
C ARG A 175 -5.01 9.66 8.84
N TYR A 176 -4.60 8.43 8.55
CA TYR A 176 -3.48 7.78 9.19
C TYR A 176 -2.16 8.46 8.79
N ASP A 177 -1.36 8.84 9.80
CA ASP A 177 -0.03 9.40 9.60
C ASP A 177 1.01 8.28 9.79
N PRO A 178 1.69 7.82 8.73
CA PRO A 178 2.66 6.72 8.84
C PRO A 178 3.90 7.08 9.68
N SER A 179 4.11 8.35 10.05
CA SER A 179 5.22 8.77 10.89
C SER A 179 4.97 8.61 12.40
N ILE A 180 3.75 8.26 12.80
CA ILE A 180 3.35 8.17 14.22
C ILE A 180 2.95 6.73 14.55
N PRO A 181 3.43 6.13 15.67
CA PRO A 181 2.98 4.80 16.09
C PRO A 181 1.45 4.73 16.24
N PHE A 182 0.84 3.68 15.70
CA PHE A 182 -0.63 3.50 15.67
C PHE A 182 -1.27 3.62 17.05
N ALA A 183 -0.64 3.06 18.09
CA ALA A 183 -1.14 3.16 19.47
C ALA A 183 -1.28 4.62 19.94
N LEU A 184 -0.44 5.53 19.46
CA LEU A 184 -0.52 6.95 19.78
C LEU A 184 -1.63 7.65 18.98
N GLN A 185 -1.83 7.25 17.73
CA GLN A 185 -2.89 7.78 16.86
C GLN A 185 -4.27 7.32 17.33
N ALA A 186 -4.42 6.05 17.70
CA ALA A 186 -5.66 5.49 18.24
C ALA A 186 -6.06 6.17 19.56
N LYS A 187 -5.09 6.45 20.45
CA LYS A 187 -5.32 7.23 21.68
C LYS A 187 -5.79 8.66 21.37
N ARG A 188 -5.20 9.32 20.37
CA ARG A 188 -5.62 10.67 19.94
C ARG A 188 -7.04 10.66 19.33
N ALA A 189 -7.36 9.66 18.52
CA ALA A 189 -8.70 9.51 17.93
C ALA A 189 -9.77 9.23 19.00
N ALA A 190 -9.46 8.39 20.00
CA ALA A 190 -10.35 8.12 21.12
C ALA A 190 -10.56 9.36 22.02
N ALA A 191 -9.50 10.13 22.28
CA ALA A 191 -9.60 11.38 23.03
C ALA A 191 -10.45 12.44 22.29
N ALA A 192 -10.32 12.53 20.96
CA ALA A 192 -11.12 13.45 20.14
C ALA A 192 -12.63 13.11 20.15
N LYS A 193 -13.00 11.82 20.30
CA LYS A 193 -14.40 11.40 20.44
C LYS A 193 -14.99 11.81 21.79
N ASN A 194 -14.25 11.65 22.89
CA ASN A 194 -14.73 12.01 24.23
C ASN A 194 -14.94 13.53 24.42
N VAL A 195 -14.17 14.38 23.73
CA VAL A 195 -14.32 15.84 23.77
C VAL A 195 -15.58 16.32 23.01
N ARG A 196 -16.13 15.51 22.10
CA ARG A 196 -17.32 15.85 21.30
C ARG A 196 -18.63 15.44 21.97
N GLU A 197 -18.57 14.63 23.02
CA GLU A 197 -19.70 14.09 23.79
C GLU A 197 -19.86 14.71 25.20
N SER A 198 -19.03 15.70 25.56
CA SER A 198 -19.15 16.51 26.79
C SER A 198 -19.61 17.94 26.46
#